data_AF-A0A535AIQ3-F1
#
_entry.id   AF-A0A535AIQ3-F1
#
_cell.length_a   1.000
_cell.length_b   1.000
_cell.length_c   1.000
_cell.angle_alpha   90.00
_cell.angle_beta   90.00
_cell.angle_gamma   90.00
#
_symmetry.space_group_name_H-M   'P 1'
#
loop_
_entity.id
_entity.type
_entity.pdbx_description
1 polymer ?
#
loop_
_entity_poly.entity_id
_entity_poly.type
_entity_poly.pdbx_seq_one_letter_code
_entity_poly.pdbx_strand_id
1 'polypeptide(L)'
;MAGPHLPARLPGRRRARARAGTRRTGRPLRARGARLPRARPPGAPHARRRRAGTFLRPRRGGAHRARARTRHRRGRAATRGPRVSFARVIGHAGAAARLARAAADGRVPAAVLLVGPAGIGKRALADAFAARLLCAAPGAGGACGACAHCTRVGAGTHPDLHLVARDPERRDIRIEQVRELTRWLVLQPLMAARKVGVLDDAHCLSEQAQNALLKTLEEPPGAAVLVLVASSAALLLPTVRSRCQVVRLHPLPAAEVARVLDACGLPPEQARELAPLAEGSPGRALALAGEAETRARALVLRDLPRLRELGADELSRTAQALARGALDAGLATALAWYRDVLETALAGDAAALRNPAAADAVRLAARRLSPPALLRQLEAVYDTIVALEKNANRMLAVETMLLSLRAIERGASPGLDASPWKSSR
;
A
#
# COMPACT_ATOMS: atom_id res chain seq x y z
N MET A 1 -59.56 1.00 25.31
CA MET A 1 -59.91 0.00 24.27
C MET A 1 -58.82 0.11 23.20
N ALA A 2 -57.84 -0.78 23.12
CA ALA A 2 -57.88 -2.24 22.86
C ALA A 2 -57.50 -2.52 21.39
N GLY A 3 -56.44 -3.31 21.17
CA GLY A 3 -56.25 -4.05 19.91
C GLY A 3 -57.12 -5.34 19.93
N PRO A 4 -56.72 -6.47 19.30
CA PRO A 4 -55.32 -6.84 18.99
C PRO A 4 -55.08 -7.80 17.78
N HIS A 5 -53.84 -8.31 17.71
CA HIS A 5 -53.41 -9.66 17.26
C HIS A 5 -53.52 -10.17 15.79
N LEU A 6 -52.36 -10.70 15.35
CA LEU A 6 -52.09 -11.85 14.46
C LEU A 6 -52.78 -13.16 14.96
N PRO A 7 -52.63 -14.38 14.36
CA PRO A 7 -51.81 -14.81 13.20
C PRO A 7 -52.55 -15.73 12.18
N ALA A 8 -51.81 -16.25 11.18
CA ALA A 8 -52.06 -17.57 10.61
C ALA A 8 -50.73 -18.29 10.29
N ARG A 9 -50.66 -19.61 10.51
CA ARG A 9 -49.44 -20.43 10.34
C ARG A 9 -49.78 -21.85 9.88
N LEU A 10 -49.18 -22.29 8.78
CA LEU A 10 -49.12 -23.70 8.33
C LEU A 10 -50.50 -24.30 7.95
N PRO A 11 -50.55 -25.47 7.27
CA PRO A 11 -50.21 -26.75 7.90
C PRO A 11 -49.12 -27.53 7.16
N GLY A 12 -48.33 -28.31 7.91
CA GLY A 12 -47.53 -29.41 7.35
C GLY A 12 -48.22 -30.76 7.60
N ARG A 13 -47.94 -31.77 6.77
CA ARG A 13 -48.23 -33.19 7.10
C ARG A 13 -46.94 -33.97 7.34
N ARG A 14 -47.07 -35.12 8.03
CA ARG A 14 -46.03 -35.76 8.83
C ARG A 14 -46.09 -37.29 8.72
N ARG A 15 -44.90 -37.93 8.62
CA ARG A 15 -44.60 -39.34 9.00
C ARG A 15 -45.31 -40.39 8.08
N ALA A 16 -44.97 -41.68 8.09
CA ALA A 16 -44.09 -42.49 8.96
C ALA A 16 -43.27 -43.53 8.11
N ARG A 17 -42.09 -44.02 8.55
CA ARG A 17 -41.77 -45.37 9.13
C ARG A 17 -42.08 -46.58 8.21
N ALA A 18 -41.34 -47.71 8.21
CA ALA A 18 -40.42 -48.31 9.20
C ALA A 18 -39.30 -49.16 8.51
N ARG A 19 -38.05 -49.26 9.02
CA ARG A 19 -37.45 -50.23 10.00
C ARG A 19 -37.01 -51.64 9.50
N ALA A 20 -35.69 -51.82 9.42
CA ALA A 20 -34.87 -52.92 9.98
C ALA A 20 -33.44 -52.31 10.18
N GLY A 21 -32.49 -52.71 11.05
CA GLY A 21 -32.20 -53.97 11.76
C GLY A 21 -30.77 -54.40 11.35
N THR A 22 -29.75 -54.61 12.18
CA THR A 22 -29.64 -54.78 13.66
C THR A 22 -28.34 -54.16 14.26
N ARG A 23 -27.99 -54.50 15.52
CA ARG A 23 -26.79 -54.05 16.29
C ARG A 23 -25.59 -55.02 16.03
N ARG A 24 -24.33 -54.86 16.47
CA ARG A 24 -23.65 -54.46 17.74
C ARG A 24 -22.10 -54.45 17.41
N THR A 25 -21.06 -54.01 18.13
CA THR A 25 -20.75 -53.39 19.46
C THR A 25 -19.35 -52.73 19.38
N GLY A 26 -18.88 -51.94 20.37
CA GLY A 26 -17.43 -51.82 20.68
C GLY A 26 -16.81 -50.41 20.79
N ARG A 27 -15.99 -50.19 21.85
CA ARG A 27 -15.05 -49.06 22.12
C ARG A 27 -13.61 -49.67 22.11
N PRO A 28 -12.45 -48.94 22.11
CA PRO A 28 -12.15 -47.85 23.07
C PRO A 28 -11.05 -46.77 22.74
N LEU A 29 -11.00 -45.74 23.61
CA LEU A 29 -9.82 -45.04 24.19
C LEU A 29 -8.78 -44.21 23.38
N ARG A 30 -8.02 -43.40 24.14
CA ARG A 30 -6.90 -42.50 23.77
C ARG A 30 -5.56 -43.08 24.24
N ALA A 31 -4.42 -42.80 23.58
CA ALA A 31 -3.12 -42.64 24.28
C ALA A 31 -2.01 -41.93 23.46
N ARG A 32 -0.99 -41.49 24.20
CA ARG A 32 0.22 -40.72 23.85
C ARG A 32 1.26 -41.49 22.99
N GLY A 33 2.03 -40.76 22.18
CA GLY A 33 3.46 -40.51 22.48
C GLY A 33 4.59 -41.40 21.90
N ALA A 34 5.21 -40.90 20.82
CA ALA A 34 6.67 -40.77 20.60
C ALA A 34 7.62 -41.98 20.35
N ARG A 35 8.66 -41.68 19.53
CA ARG A 35 9.96 -42.36 19.29
C ARG A 35 9.99 -43.67 18.47
N LEU A 36 10.77 -43.63 17.38
CA LEU A 36 11.58 -44.75 16.87
C LEU A 36 12.97 -44.22 16.45
N PRO A 37 14.09 -44.91 16.76
CA PRO A 37 15.43 -44.58 16.27
C PRO A 37 15.80 -45.39 15.00
N ARG A 38 16.92 -45.04 14.35
CA ARG A 38 17.65 -45.93 13.42
C ARG A 38 19.14 -45.95 13.77
N ALA A 39 19.75 -47.13 13.64
CA ALA A 39 21.11 -47.42 14.09
C ALA A 39 22.14 -47.49 12.93
N ARG A 40 23.43 -47.51 13.31
CA ARG A 40 24.57 -47.87 12.43
C ARG A 40 24.79 -49.38 12.41
N PRO A 41 25.55 -49.89 11.43
CA PRO A 41 26.63 -50.85 11.73
C PRO A 41 27.99 -50.34 11.11
N PRO A 42 29.08 -51.12 10.92
CA PRO A 42 30.42 -50.72 11.39
C PRO A 42 31.42 -50.52 10.23
N GLY A 43 32.74 -50.46 10.49
CA GLY A 43 33.73 -50.31 9.40
C GLY A 43 35.12 -50.87 9.68
N ALA A 44 36.05 -50.41 8.83
CA ALA A 44 37.52 -50.37 9.02
C ALA A 44 38.30 -51.69 8.77
N PRO A 45 39.66 -51.68 8.67
CA PRO A 45 40.61 -50.55 8.72
C PRO A 45 41.68 -50.52 7.59
N HIS A 46 42.53 -49.48 7.54
CA HIS A 46 44.01 -49.61 7.70
C HIS A 46 44.67 -48.22 7.76
N ALA A 47 45.97 -48.13 8.05
CA ALA A 47 46.60 -46.94 8.62
C ALA A 47 48.00 -46.62 8.09
N ARG A 48 48.48 -45.37 8.30
CA ARG A 48 49.80 -45.07 8.91
C ARG A 48 50.06 -43.55 9.14
N ARG A 49 50.41 -43.20 10.41
CA ARG A 49 51.50 -42.28 10.87
C ARG A 49 51.55 -40.81 10.32
N ARG A 50 52.01 -39.78 11.04
CA ARG A 50 52.66 -39.63 12.39
C ARG A 50 52.55 -38.16 12.87
N ARG A 51 52.66 -37.93 14.20
CA ARG A 51 53.32 -36.81 14.98
C ARG A 51 53.54 -35.43 14.32
N ALA A 52 53.48 -34.27 15.00
CA ALA A 52 53.20 -33.83 16.40
C ALA A 52 52.99 -32.28 16.38
N GLY A 53 52.72 -31.53 17.45
CA GLY A 53 52.62 -31.81 18.89
C GLY A 53 51.99 -30.66 19.68
N THR A 54 51.86 -30.81 21.00
CA THR A 54 51.12 -29.91 21.91
C THR A 54 51.98 -28.86 22.59
N PHE A 55 51.44 -27.65 22.82
CA PHE A 55 51.80 -26.81 23.98
C PHE A 55 50.56 -26.08 24.57
N LEU A 56 50.67 -25.59 25.80
CA LEU A 56 49.52 -25.30 26.67
C LEU A 56 49.12 -23.81 26.77
N ARG A 57 47.87 -23.62 27.20
CA ARG A 57 47.28 -22.45 27.90
C ARG A 57 48.19 -21.93 29.06
N PRO A 58 48.02 -20.68 29.60
CA PRO A 58 46.73 -19.99 29.76
C PRO A 58 46.68 -18.43 29.74
N ARG A 59 45.47 -17.91 30.04
CA ARG A 59 45.11 -16.71 30.87
C ARG A 59 44.66 -15.38 30.23
N ARG A 60 43.63 -14.81 30.91
CA ARG A 60 43.19 -13.40 31.01
C ARG A 60 42.52 -12.70 29.82
N GLY A 61 41.18 -12.78 29.79
CA GLY A 61 40.30 -11.65 30.12
C GLY A 61 40.21 -10.44 29.17
N GLY A 62 39.06 -10.27 28.52
CA GLY A 62 38.66 -9.04 27.83
C GLY A 62 37.14 -9.03 27.56
N ALA A 63 36.45 -7.92 27.84
CA ALA A 63 34.99 -7.86 27.75
C ALA A 63 34.49 -7.56 26.34
N HIS A 64 33.60 -8.40 25.80
CA HIS A 64 32.94 -8.16 24.52
C HIS A 64 31.87 -7.06 24.60
N ARG A 65 32.28 -5.79 24.53
CA ARG A 65 31.37 -4.69 24.18
C ARG A 65 31.12 -4.66 22.66
N ALA A 66 29.88 -4.93 22.25
CA ALA A 66 29.46 -4.84 20.86
C ALA A 66 29.65 -3.41 20.31
N ARG A 67 30.18 -3.29 19.09
CA ARG A 67 30.30 -2.02 18.35
C ARG A 67 29.39 -2.00 17.13
N ALA A 68 28.11 -1.67 17.33
CA ALA A 68 27.23 -1.29 16.24
C ALA A 68 27.77 0.02 15.60
N ARG A 69 28.07 -0.02 14.29
CA ARG A 69 28.67 1.11 13.57
C ARG A 69 27.61 2.00 12.91
N THR A 70 27.01 2.92 13.65
CA THR A 70 26.18 4.00 13.09
C THR A 70 27.05 4.99 12.30
N ARG A 71 27.00 4.91 10.96
CA ARG A 71 27.75 5.81 10.06
C ARG A 71 27.06 7.17 9.92
N HIS A 72 27.30 8.09 10.86
CA HIS A 72 26.93 9.49 10.67
C HIS A 72 27.82 10.14 9.58
N ARG A 73 27.26 10.40 8.39
CA ARG A 73 27.87 11.32 7.42
C ARG A 73 27.73 12.77 7.94
N ARG A 74 28.84 13.40 8.31
CA ARG A 74 28.95 14.87 8.39
C ARG A 74 29.40 15.43 7.03
N GLY A 75 29.06 16.69 6.75
CA GLY A 75 29.70 17.47 5.69
C GLY A 75 28.94 17.58 4.36
N ARG A 76 27.97 18.50 4.30
CA ARG A 76 27.68 19.37 3.14
C ARG A 76 27.00 20.65 3.64
N ALA A 77 26.93 21.68 2.78
CA ALA A 77 26.56 23.04 3.16
C ALA A 77 25.15 23.16 3.78
N ALA A 78 24.88 24.29 4.44
CA ALA A 78 23.66 24.58 5.18
C ALA A 78 22.43 24.88 4.28
N THR A 79 22.09 23.96 3.38
CA THR A 79 20.77 23.92 2.74
C THR A 79 19.71 23.81 3.83
N ARG A 80 18.85 24.83 3.95
CA ARG A 80 17.70 24.82 4.87
C ARG A 80 16.88 23.56 4.60
N GLY A 81 16.77 22.67 5.61
CA GLY A 81 15.98 21.45 5.50
C GLY A 81 14.53 21.76 5.06
N PRO A 82 13.84 20.80 4.41
CA PRO A 82 12.53 21.05 3.81
C PRO A 82 11.57 21.61 4.86
N ARG A 83 11.18 22.88 4.72
CA ARG A 83 10.20 23.51 5.61
C ARG A 83 8.89 22.75 5.48
N VAL A 84 8.48 22.10 6.56
CA VAL A 84 7.22 21.35 6.67
C VAL A 84 6.16 22.26 7.27
N SER A 85 5.10 22.57 6.50
CA SER A 85 4.08 23.58 6.86
C SER A 85 2.82 23.38 6.02
N PHE A 86 1.63 23.68 6.57
CA PHE A 86 0.37 23.55 5.82
C PHE A 86 0.35 24.36 4.52
N ALA A 87 0.95 25.57 4.50
CA ALA A 87 1.12 26.39 3.30
C ALA A 87 1.96 25.74 2.16
N ARG A 88 2.52 24.55 2.37
CA ARG A 88 3.24 23.73 1.36
C ARG A 88 2.54 22.41 1.04
N VAL A 89 1.42 22.10 1.69
CA VAL A 89 0.56 20.98 1.31
C VAL A 89 -0.35 21.48 0.18
N ILE A 90 -0.08 21.02 -1.04
CA ILE A 90 -0.94 21.27 -2.20
C ILE A 90 -2.08 20.25 -2.18
N GLY A 91 -3.30 20.71 -2.43
CA GLY A 91 -4.52 19.94 -2.19
C GLY A 91 -4.89 19.79 -0.72
N HIS A 92 -6.02 19.13 -0.46
CA HIS A 92 -6.58 18.89 0.89
C HIS A 92 -6.84 20.15 1.73
N ALA A 93 -7.02 21.31 1.10
CA ALA A 93 -7.08 22.61 1.80
C ALA A 93 -8.08 22.64 2.98
N GLY A 94 -9.28 22.06 2.83
CA GLY A 94 -10.26 21.97 3.91
C GLY A 94 -9.83 21.07 5.09
N ALA A 95 -9.09 19.99 4.83
CA ALA A 95 -8.53 19.14 5.88
C ALA A 95 -7.35 19.83 6.59
N ALA A 96 -6.48 20.50 5.84
CA ALA A 96 -5.40 21.32 6.39
C ALA A 96 -5.94 22.45 7.27
N ALA A 97 -6.96 23.18 6.80
CA ALA A 97 -7.62 24.24 7.57
C ALA A 97 -8.28 23.71 8.85
N ARG A 98 -8.94 22.55 8.80
CA ARG A 98 -9.54 21.91 10.00
C ARG A 98 -8.48 21.51 11.04
N LEU A 99 -7.36 20.93 10.61
CA LEU A 99 -6.25 20.55 11.49
C LEU A 99 -5.52 21.79 12.04
N ALA A 100 -5.32 22.83 11.22
CA ALA A 100 -4.73 24.09 11.64
C ALA A 100 -5.58 24.81 12.69
N ARG A 101 -6.92 24.84 12.51
CA ARG A 101 -7.86 25.40 13.49
C ARG A 101 -7.85 24.60 14.81
N ALA A 102 -7.92 23.26 14.75
CA ALA A 102 -7.83 22.43 15.95
C ALA A 102 -6.51 22.64 16.74
N ALA A 103 -5.40 22.96 16.06
CA ALA A 103 -4.11 23.31 16.67
C ALA A 103 -3.97 24.79 17.08
N ALA A 104 -4.89 25.66 16.69
CA ALA A 104 -5.00 27.05 17.15
C ALA A 104 -5.90 27.14 18.38
N ASP A 105 -7.08 26.52 18.32
CA ASP A 105 -8.10 26.51 19.38
C ASP A 105 -7.69 25.66 20.62
N GLY A 106 -6.50 25.04 20.62
CA GLY A 106 -6.03 24.09 21.62
C GLY A 106 -6.72 22.71 21.59
N ARG A 107 -7.85 22.59 20.89
CA ARG A 107 -8.75 21.42 20.75
C ARG A 107 -8.18 20.32 19.84
N VAL A 108 -6.92 19.94 20.07
CA VAL A 108 -6.22 18.90 19.32
C VAL A 108 -6.72 17.52 19.73
N PRO A 109 -7.26 16.69 18.80
CA PRO A 109 -7.63 15.31 19.11
C PRO A 109 -6.40 14.47 19.47
N ALA A 110 -6.49 13.65 20.51
CA ALA A 110 -5.40 12.78 20.93
C ALA A 110 -5.01 11.73 19.87
N ALA A 111 -5.97 11.32 19.04
CA ALA A 111 -5.73 10.45 17.89
C ALA A 111 -6.41 11.00 16.64
N VAL A 112 -5.66 11.10 15.54
CA VAL A 112 -6.14 11.54 14.22
C VAL A 112 -5.82 10.46 13.19
N LEU A 113 -6.80 10.06 12.39
CA LEU A 113 -6.63 9.03 11.35
C LEU A 113 -6.88 9.66 9.97
N LEU A 114 -5.80 9.84 9.21
CA LEU A 114 -5.82 10.34 7.82
C LEU A 114 -6.06 9.17 6.85
N VAL A 115 -7.14 9.24 6.07
CA VAL A 115 -7.61 8.12 5.23
C VAL A 115 -7.80 8.56 3.79
N GLY A 116 -7.27 7.79 2.84
CA GLY A 116 -7.52 7.97 1.41
C GLY A 116 -6.52 7.18 0.55
N PRO A 117 -6.67 7.13 -0.78
CA PRO A 117 -5.80 6.36 -1.67
C PRO A 117 -4.27 6.57 -1.50
N ALA A 118 -3.48 5.63 -2.01
CA ALA A 118 -2.01 5.72 -1.97
C ALA A 118 -1.50 6.93 -2.78
N GLY A 119 -0.38 7.52 -2.36
CA GLY A 119 0.31 8.60 -3.08
C GLY A 119 -0.36 9.99 -3.11
N ILE A 120 -1.59 10.18 -2.59
CA ILE A 120 -2.32 11.48 -2.58
C ILE A 120 -1.74 12.55 -1.63
N GLY A 121 -0.50 12.42 -1.14
CA GLY A 121 0.12 13.40 -0.23
C GLY A 121 -0.30 13.32 1.24
N LYS A 122 -1.07 12.30 1.67
CA LYS A 122 -1.52 12.14 3.08
C LYS A 122 -0.42 12.32 4.13
N ARG A 123 0.77 11.76 3.85
CA ARG A 123 1.91 11.81 4.75
C ARG A 123 2.45 13.23 4.92
N ALA A 124 2.53 14.02 3.85
CA ALA A 124 2.91 15.43 3.92
C ALA A 124 1.94 16.26 4.79
N LEU A 125 0.64 15.91 4.79
CA LEU A 125 -0.34 16.53 5.70
C LEU A 125 -0.11 16.11 7.17
N ALA A 126 0.23 14.85 7.43
CA ALA A 126 0.59 14.38 8.77
C ALA A 126 1.86 15.08 9.30
N ASP A 127 2.91 15.16 8.50
CA ASP A 127 4.17 15.84 8.88
C ASP A 127 3.95 17.36 9.06
N ALA A 128 3.10 17.99 8.25
CA ALA A 128 2.72 19.41 8.41
C ALA A 128 1.93 19.67 9.70
N PHE A 129 1.04 18.75 10.10
CA PHE A 129 0.33 18.82 11.37
C PHE A 129 1.29 18.60 12.56
N ALA A 130 2.17 17.59 12.48
CA ALA A 130 3.21 17.35 13.48
C ALA A 130 4.12 18.58 13.65
N ALA A 131 4.56 19.19 12.55
CA ALA A 131 5.33 20.43 12.58
C ALA A 131 4.58 21.60 13.24
N ARG A 132 3.26 21.73 13.00
CA ARG A 132 2.43 22.77 13.64
C ARG A 132 2.20 22.54 15.14
N LEU A 133 2.20 21.29 15.60
CA LEU A 133 2.06 20.94 17.02
C LEU A 133 3.38 21.09 17.81
N LEU A 134 4.52 20.87 17.14
CA LEU A 134 5.86 20.94 17.76
C LEU A 134 6.55 22.30 17.63
N CYS A 135 6.00 23.22 16.83
CA CYS A 135 6.58 24.54 16.58
C CYS A 135 6.37 25.50 17.77
N ALA A 136 7.46 26.01 18.36
CA ALA A 136 7.42 26.95 19.48
C ALA A 136 6.72 28.31 19.20
N ALA A 137 6.80 28.81 17.96
CA ALA A 137 6.14 30.06 17.53
C ALA A 137 5.36 29.81 16.23
N PRO A 138 4.16 29.18 16.29
CA PRO A 138 3.38 28.83 15.11
C PRO A 138 2.52 30.00 14.63
N GLY A 139 2.36 30.12 13.30
CA GLY A 139 1.48 31.13 12.69
C GLY A 139 0.15 30.54 12.20
N ALA A 140 -0.70 31.40 11.64
CA ALA A 140 -1.98 30.98 11.04
C ALA A 140 -1.79 29.95 9.90
N GLY A 141 -0.76 30.13 9.06
CA GLY A 141 -0.42 29.21 7.95
C GLY A 141 0.31 27.92 8.35
N GLY A 142 0.51 27.66 9.65
CA GLY A 142 1.18 26.45 10.15
C GLY A 142 2.45 26.73 10.97
N ALA A 143 3.40 25.80 10.93
CA ALA A 143 4.70 25.95 11.57
C ALA A 143 5.53 27.07 10.91
N CYS A 144 6.30 27.84 11.69
CA CYS A 144 7.08 28.97 11.14
C CYS A 144 8.23 28.56 10.20
N GLY A 145 8.67 27.29 10.22
CA GLY A 145 9.73 26.80 9.33
C GLY A 145 11.12 27.43 9.57
N ALA A 146 11.33 28.05 10.73
CA ALA A 146 12.57 28.77 11.08
C ALA A 146 13.07 28.52 12.51
N CYS A 147 12.19 28.24 13.48
CA CYS A 147 12.63 27.99 14.87
C CYS A 147 13.35 26.64 15.02
N ALA A 148 14.12 26.49 16.11
CA ALA A 148 14.91 25.29 16.38
C ALA A 148 14.09 23.98 16.48
N HIS A 149 12.78 24.07 16.71
CA HIS A 149 11.88 22.92 16.64
C HIS A 149 11.58 22.54 15.18
N CYS A 150 11.17 23.50 14.35
CA CYS A 150 10.93 23.28 12.92
C CYS A 150 12.17 22.73 12.20
N THR A 151 13.37 23.21 12.55
CA THR A 151 14.63 22.71 12.00
C THR A 151 14.88 21.24 12.38
N ARG A 152 14.63 20.84 13.62
CA ARG A 152 14.74 19.44 14.06
C ARG A 152 13.65 18.55 13.44
N VAL A 153 12.41 19.04 13.31
CA VAL A 153 11.31 18.32 12.64
C VAL A 153 11.63 18.07 11.17
N GLY A 154 12.05 19.10 10.42
CA GLY A 154 12.47 18.97 9.02
C GLY A 154 13.75 18.14 8.81
N ALA A 155 14.47 17.82 9.88
CA ALA A 155 15.62 16.90 9.88
C ALA A 155 15.28 15.50 10.44
N GLY A 156 14.05 15.25 10.91
CA GLY A 156 13.66 13.99 11.55
C GLY A 156 14.29 13.72 12.93
N THR A 157 14.83 14.75 13.60
CA THR A 157 15.61 14.62 14.86
C THR A 157 14.99 15.36 16.05
N HIS A 158 13.69 15.67 16.00
CA HIS A 158 12.98 16.29 17.11
C HIS A 158 12.67 15.24 18.20
N PRO A 159 13.07 15.42 19.47
CA PRO A 159 12.92 14.38 20.50
C PRO A 159 11.46 14.04 20.84
N ASP A 160 10.55 14.98 20.58
CA ASP A 160 9.09 14.81 20.73
C ASP A 160 8.38 14.43 19.42
N LEU A 161 9.12 13.96 18.42
CA LEU A 161 8.58 13.39 17.19
C LEU A 161 9.07 11.95 17.05
N HIS A 162 8.15 10.99 16.92
CA HIS A 162 8.49 9.60 16.61
C HIS A 162 7.76 9.17 15.34
N LEU A 163 8.52 8.69 14.36
CA LEU A 163 8.02 8.32 13.03
C LEU A 163 8.13 6.81 12.86
N VAL A 164 6.99 6.11 12.91
CA VAL A 164 6.88 4.70 12.52
C VAL A 164 6.37 4.64 11.09
N ALA A 165 7.02 3.84 10.25
CA ALA A 165 6.57 3.51 8.91
C ALA A 165 6.85 2.04 8.62
N ARG A 166 6.24 1.53 7.55
CA ARG A 166 6.57 0.22 6.97
C ARG A 166 7.97 0.25 6.35
N ASP A 167 8.72 -0.82 6.58
CA ASP A 167 9.99 -1.10 5.92
C ASP A 167 9.71 -1.47 4.45
N PRO A 168 10.31 -0.81 3.44
CA PRO A 168 10.02 -1.08 2.03
C PRO A 168 10.23 -2.54 1.61
N GLU A 169 11.13 -3.27 2.26
CA GLU A 169 11.39 -4.69 2.00
C GLU A 169 10.33 -5.62 2.64
N ARG A 170 9.36 -5.07 3.38
CA ARG A 170 8.35 -5.83 4.15
C ARG A 170 6.92 -5.44 3.78
N ARG A 171 6.02 -6.41 3.95
CA ARG A 171 4.57 -6.23 3.79
C ARG A 171 3.92 -5.59 5.02
N ASP A 172 4.47 -5.84 6.22
CA ASP A 172 3.85 -5.48 7.50
C ASP A 172 4.75 -4.61 8.40
N ILE A 173 4.12 -3.82 9.27
CA ILE A 173 4.76 -3.09 10.37
C ILE A 173 4.89 -4.01 11.58
N ARG A 174 6.10 -4.13 12.14
CA ARG A 174 6.37 -5.02 13.28
C ARG A 174 5.73 -4.51 14.56
N ILE A 175 5.17 -5.42 15.36
CA ILE A 175 4.57 -5.11 16.66
C ILE A 175 5.57 -4.50 17.65
N GLU A 176 6.87 -4.80 17.51
CA GLU A 176 7.96 -4.18 18.30
C GLU A 176 8.03 -2.67 18.08
N GLN A 177 7.91 -2.19 16.83
CA GLN A 177 7.94 -0.76 16.49
C GLN A 177 6.73 -0.03 17.12
N VAL A 178 5.58 -0.69 17.15
CA VAL A 178 4.36 -0.16 17.78
C VAL A 178 4.47 -0.14 19.31
N ARG A 179 5.02 -1.21 19.91
CA ARG A 179 5.32 -1.28 21.35
C ARG A 179 6.39 -0.29 21.78
N GLU A 180 7.32 0.08 20.90
CA GLU A 180 8.28 1.16 21.15
C GLU A 180 7.58 2.52 21.13
N LEU A 181 6.78 2.80 20.10
CA LEU A 181 5.99 4.02 19.97
C LEU A 181 5.05 4.24 21.17
N THR A 182 4.27 3.23 21.59
CA THR A 182 3.34 3.39 22.72
C THR A 182 4.04 3.65 24.04
N ARG A 183 5.19 2.98 24.30
CA ARG A 183 6.02 3.28 25.49
C ARG A 183 6.63 4.68 25.43
N TRP A 184 7.07 5.14 24.26
CA TRP A 184 7.62 6.49 24.07
C TRP A 184 6.57 7.60 24.22
N LEU A 185 5.32 7.36 23.79
CA LEU A 185 4.20 8.30 23.94
C LEU A 185 3.81 8.57 25.40
N VAL A 186 3.96 7.57 26.29
CA VAL A 186 3.67 7.69 27.74
C VAL A 186 4.66 8.60 28.46
N LEU A 187 5.90 8.71 27.97
CA LEU A 187 6.89 9.62 28.53
C LEU A 187 6.54 11.07 28.21
N GLN A 188 6.81 11.99 29.15
CA GLN A 188 6.60 13.43 28.96
C GLN A 188 7.32 13.99 27.70
N PRO A 189 6.88 15.13 27.16
CA PRO A 189 7.65 15.90 26.20
C PRO A 189 8.97 16.41 26.81
N LEU A 190 10.03 16.49 26.00
CA LEU A 190 11.36 16.97 26.39
C LEU A 190 11.62 18.42 25.95
N MET A 191 10.99 18.89 24.86
CA MET A 191 11.22 20.23 24.31
C MET A 191 9.94 21.00 23.96
N ALA A 192 8.93 20.34 23.37
CA ALA A 192 7.70 20.98 22.92
C ALA A 192 6.53 20.79 23.90
N ALA A 193 5.50 21.64 23.82
CA ALA A 193 4.28 21.51 24.64
C ALA A 193 3.39 20.30 24.27
N ARG A 194 3.74 19.58 23.19
CA ARG A 194 3.06 18.37 22.69
C ARG A 194 4.09 17.35 22.26
N LYS A 195 3.67 16.09 22.18
CA LYS A 195 4.47 14.95 21.71
C LYS A 195 3.75 14.23 20.60
N VAL A 196 4.37 14.05 19.44
CA VAL A 196 3.68 13.56 18.24
C VAL A 196 4.26 12.23 17.76
N GLY A 197 3.43 11.19 17.80
CA GLY A 197 3.69 9.94 17.08
C GLY A 197 3.03 10.01 15.70
N VAL A 198 3.78 9.71 14.64
CA VAL A 198 3.21 9.48 13.30
C VAL A 198 3.40 8.01 12.96
N LEU A 199 2.31 7.32 12.64
CA LEU A 199 2.29 5.92 12.20
C LEU A 199 1.78 5.87 10.76
N ASP A 200 2.73 5.82 9.83
CA ASP A 200 2.51 5.73 8.40
C ASP A 200 2.27 4.29 7.95
N ASP A 201 1.57 4.08 6.85
CA ASP A 201 1.09 2.76 6.38
C ASP A 201 0.36 1.96 7.50
N ALA A 202 -0.48 2.61 8.31
CA ALA A 202 -1.22 1.99 9.43
C ALA A 202 -2.08 0.77 9.04
N HIS A 203 -2.50 0.69 7.78
CA HIS A 203 -3.21 -0.46 7.22
C HIS A 203 -2.35 -1.73 7.06
N CYS A 204 -1.03 -1.62 7.19
CA CYS A 204 -0.05 -2.71 7.24
C CYS A 204 0.27 -3.14 8.69
N LEU A 205 -0.56 -2.74 9.67
CA LEU A 205 -0.50 -3.25 11.03
C LEU A 205 -1.24 -4.58 11.14
N SER A 206 -0.57 -5.63 11.62
CA SER A 206 -1.25 -6.86 12.02
C SER A 206 -2.26 -6.60 13.14
N GLU A 207 -3.30 -7.43 13.28
CA GLU A 207 -4.32 -7.27 14.32
C GLU A 207 -3.73 -7.17 15.74
N GLN A 208 -2.65 -7.93 16.00
CA GLN A 208 -1.92 -7.90 17.27
C GLN A 208 -1.25 -6.53 17.51
N ALA A 209 -0.73 -5.89 16.47
CA ALA A 209 -0.16 -4.56 16.53
C ALA A 209 -1.24 -3.47 16.64
N GLN A 210 -2.38 -3.62 15.97
CA GLN A 210 -3.53 -2.73 16.13
C GLN A 210 -4.12 -2.80 17.55
N ASN A 211 -4.27 -4.00 18.11
CA ASN A 211 -4.72 -4.19 19.49
C ASN A 211 -3.73 -3.60 20.52
N ALA A 212 -2.42 -3.61 20.24
CA ALA A 212 -1.40 -2.98 21.09
C ALA A 212 -1.50 -1.44 21.15
N LEU A 213 -2.21 -0.79 20.21
CA LEU A 213 -2.50 0.65 20.27
C LEU A 213 -3.70 1.00 21.17
N LEU A 214 -4.62 0.05 21.42
CA LEU A 214 -5.93 0.35 22.02
C LEU A 214 -5.82 1.08 23.36
N LYS A 215 -4.95 0.62 24.27
CA LYS A 215 -4.77 1.31 25.56
C LYS A 215 -4.32 2.76 25.40
N THR A 216 -3.45 3.07 24.43
CA THR A 216 -2.99 4.45 24.16
C THR A 216 -4.03 5.29 23.41
N LEU A 217 -5.02 4.66 22.78
CA LEU A 217 -6.19 5.31 22.17
C LEU A 217 -7.36 5.50 23.16
N GLU A 218 -7.41 4.69 24.21
CA GLU A 218 -8.39 4.76 25.32
C GLU A 218 -7.96 5.75 26.39
N GLU A 219 -6.70 5.65 26.83
CA GLU A 219 -6.07 6.49 27.86
C GLU A 219 -4.87 7.25 27.26
N PRO A 220 -5.09 8.25 26.38
CA PRO A 220 -4.00 9.00 25.77
C PRO A 220 -3.25 9.85 26.81
N PRO A 221 -1.90 9.80 26.85
CA PRO A 221 -1.10 10.70 27.68
C PRO A 221 -1.38 12.16 27.32
N GLY A 222 -1.63 13.04 28.30
CA GLY A 222 -2.28 14.34 28.06
C GLY A 222 -1.61 15.29 27.05
N ALA A 223 -0.28 15.20 26.89
CA ALA A 223 0.48 15.98 25.89
C ALA A 223 0.67 15.25 24.54
N ALA A 224 0.35 13.96 24.47
CA ALA A 224 0.60 13.11 23.31
C ALA A 224 -0.50 13.23 22.24
N VAL A 225 -0.09 13.08 20.98
CA VAL A 225 -0.94 13.08 19.79
C VAL A 225 -0.46 11.98 18.86
N LEU A 226 -1.34 11.05 18.48
CA LEU A 226 -1.04 9.98 17.53
C LEU A 226 -1.72 10.28 16.18
N VAL A 227 -0.91 10.37 15.12
CA VAL A 227 -1.38 10.58 13.74
C VAL A 227 -1.17 9.29 12.95
N LEU A 228 -2.27 8.61 12.63
CA LEU A 228 -2.27 7.39 11.81
C LEU A 228 -2.55 7.75 10.35
N VAL A 229 -1.85 7.11 9.41
CA VAL A 229 -2.07 7.30 7.97
C VAL A 229 -2.42 5.96 7.32
N ALA A 230 -3.58 5.86 6.66
CA ALA A 230 -4.08 4.61 6.06
C ALA A 230 -4.58 4.80 4.62
N SER A 231 -4.48 3.74 3.81
CA SER A 231 -5.10 3.68 2.48
C SER A 231 -6.62 3.60 2.56
N SER A 232 -7.14 2.82 3.51
CA SER A 232 -8.58 2.70 3.80
C SER A 232 -8.85 2.49 5.30
N ALA A 233 -9.93 3.08 5.80
CA ALA A 233 -10.42 2.87 7.17
C ALA A 233 -11.10 1.50 7.38
N ALA A 234 -11.33 0.74 6.30
CA ALA A 234 -11.85 -0.63 6.37
C ALA A 234 -10.77 -1.66 6.74
N LEU A 235 -9.49 -1.33 6.51
CA LEU A 235 -8.33 -2.18 6.84
C LEU A 235 -7.85 -2.03 8.30
N LEU A 236 -8.60 -1.27 9.11
CA LEU A 236 -8.33 -1.05 10.52
C LEU A 236 -9.47 -1.59 11.37
N LEU A 237 -9.13 -2.17 12.52
CA LEU A 237 -10.09 -2.70 13.48
C LEU A 237 -11.11 -1.62 13.89
N PRO A 238 -12.42 -1.94 14.00
CA PRO A 238 -13.44 -0.99 14.42
C PRO A 238 -13.13 -0.30 15.77
N THR A 239 -12.45 -1.00 16.67
CA THR A 239 -12.00 -0.55 18.00
C THR A 239 -10.90 0.51 17.97
N VAL A 240 -10.07 0.52 16.92
CA VAL A 240 -9.10 1.59 16.63
C VAL A 240 -9.83 2.76 15.97
N ARG A 241 -10.66 2.46 14.96
CA ARG A 241 -11.37 3.47 14.15
C ARG A 241 -12.33 4.32 14.97
N SER A 242 -13.02 3.75 15.96
CA SER A 242 -13.96 4.47 16.83
C SER A 242 -13.30 5.51 17.75
N ARG A 243 -11.98 5.39 17.99
CA ARG A 243 -11.22 6.25 18.91
C ARG A 243 -10.33 7.28 18.21
N CYS A 244 -10.33 7.29 16.88
CA CYS A 244 -9.59 8.25 16.08
C CYS A 244 -10.52 9.31 15.50
N GLN A 245 -10.13 10.59 15.55
CA GLN A 245 -10.75 11.60 14.69
C GLN A 245 -10.40 11.30 13.24
N VAL A 246 -11.32 10.64 12.53
CA VAL A 246 -11.14 10.32 11.12
C VAL A 246 -11.20 11.61 10.28
N VAL A 247 -10.20 11.77 9.40
CA VAL A 247 -10.15 12.80 8.36
C VAL A 247 -10.01 12.09 7.03
N ARG A 248 -11.04 12.19 6.19
CA ARG A 248 -11.03 11.64 4.83
C ARG A 248 -10.33 12.61 3.88
N LEU A 249 -9.50 12.06 3.01
CA LEU A 249 -8.67 12.73 2.02
C LEU A 249 -8.96 12.08 0.67
N HIS A 250 -9.21 12.89 -0.35
CA HIS A 250 -9.69 12.43 -1.65
C HIS A 250 -8.59 12.59 -2.72
N PRO A 251 -8.66 11.89 -3.87
CA PRO A 251 -7.77 12.14 -4.99
C PRO A 251 -7.79 13.63 -5.39
N LEU A 252 -6.61 14.17 -5.72
CA LEU A 252 -6.46 15.56 -6.13
C LEU A 252 -7.03 15.78 -7.55
N PRO A 253 -7.61 16.95 -7.87
CA PRO A 253 -7.84 17.35 -9.25
C PRO A 253 -6.53 17.37 -10.05
N ALA A 254 -6.56 17.07 -11.35
CA ALA A 254 -5.36 17.03 -12.18
C ALA A 254 -4.54 18.35 -12.13
N ALA A 255 -5.20 19.50 -12.03
CA ALA A 255 -4.53 20.80 -11.85
C ALA A 255 -3.75 20.91 -10.53
N GLU A 256 -4.22 20.30 -9.43
CA GLU A 256 -3.45 20.23 -8.18
C GLU A 256 -2.32 19.20 -8.25
N VAL A 257 -2.53 18.08 -8.95
CA VAL A 257 -1.46 17.10 -9.21
C VAL A 257 -0.32 17.75 -10.00
N ALA A 258 -0.62 18.45 -11.11
CA ALA A 258 0.39 19.13 -11.92
C ALA A 258 1.21 20.14 -11.09
N ARG A 259 0.56 20.87 -10.17
CA ARG A 259 1.23 21.78 -9.22
C ARG A 259 2.12 21.05 -8.20
N VAL A 260 1.79 19.82 -7.80
CA VAL A 260 2.70 19.00 -6.97
C VAL A 260 3.92 18.55 -7.77
N LEU A 261 3.74 18.16 -9.04
CA LEU A 261 4.84 17.70 -9.90
C LEU A 261 5.81 18.85 -10.22
N ASP A 262 5.28 20.03 -10.55
CA ASP A 262 6.03 21.30 -10.70
C ASP A 262 6.81 21.64 -9.41
N ALA A 263 6.16 21.58 -8.23
CA ALA A 263 6.82 21.78 -6.94
C ALA A 263 7.85 20.68 -6.57
N CYS A 264 7.82 19.52 -7.26
CA CYS A 264 8.83 18.48 -7.18
C CYS A 264 9.96 18.63 -8.25
N GLY A 265 9.87 19.63 -9.13
CA GLY A 265 10.89 19.93 -10.15
C GLY A 265 10.73 19.22 -11.49
N LEU A 266 9.54 18.67 -11.80
CA LEU A 266 9.26 18.13 -13.14
C LEU A 266 8.95 19.28 -14.13
N PRO A 267 9.34 19.16 -15.41
CA PRO A 267 8.97 20.13 -16.44
C PRO A 267 7.45 20.32 -16.54
N PRO A 268 6.93 21.56 -16.71
CA PRO A 268 5.49 21.82 -16.74
C PRO A 268 4.70 21.03 -17.80
N GLU A 269 5.34 20.68 -18.92
CA GLU A 269 4.73 19.84 -19.97
C GLU A 269 4.56 18.40 -19.51
N GLN A 270 5.61 17.78 -18.97
CA GLN A 270 5.55 16.44 -18.38
C GLN A 270 4.58 16.39 -17.19
N ALA A 271 4.51 17.46 -16.39
CA ALA A 271 3.56 17.60 -15.30
C ALA A 271 2.09 17.63 -15.78
N ARG A 272 1.80 18.27 -16.93
CA ARG A 272 0.48 18.27 -17.58
C ARG A 272 0.14 16.90 -18.18
N GLU A 273 1.11 16.22 -18.77
CA GLU A 273 0.95 14.89 -19.37
C GLU A 273 0.67 13.79 -18.31
N LEU A 274 1.39 13.82 -17.19
CA LEU A 274 1.29 12.81 -16.13
C LEU A 274 0.15 13.05 -15.13
N ALA A 275 -0.38 14.27 -15.03
CA ALA A 275 -1.41 14.59 -14.05
C ALA A 275 -2.78 13.89 -14.28
N PRO A 276 -3.32 13.77 -15.51
CA PRO A 276 -4.50 12.94 -15.78
C PRO A 276 -4.20 11.45 -15.51
N LEU A 277 -3.05 10.97 -15.96
CA LEU A 277 -2.51 9.63 -15.66
C LEU A 277 -2.27 9.35 -14.17
N ALA A 278 -2.36 10.34 -13.29
CA ALA A 278 -2.23 10.17 -11.85
C ALA A 278 -3.49 9.60 -11.19
N GLU A 279 -4.67 9.78 -11.80
CA GLU A 279 -5.99 9.63 -11.13
C GLU A 279 -6.00 10.28 -9.73
N GLY A 280 -5.46 11.50 -9.65
CA GLY A 280 -5.37 12.31 -8.43
C GLY A 280 -4.33 11.88 -7.39
N SER A 281 -3.37 11.03 -7.76
CA SER A 281 -2.25 10.61 -6.91
C SER A 281 -0.90 11.13 -7.43
N PRO A 282 -0.36 12.25 -6.89
CA PRO A 282 0.95 12.76 -7.30
C PRO A 282 2.08 11.74 -7.13
N GLY A 283 2.02 10.91 -6.08
CA GLY A 283 2.97 9.80 -5.90
C GLY A 283 2.97 8.79 -7.06
N ARG A 284 1.81 8.56 -7.70
CA ARG A 284 1.72 7.72 -8.90
C ARG A 284 2.31 8.42 -10.13
N ALA A 285 2.04 9.71 -10.32
CA ALA A 285 2.62 10.46 -11.43
C ALA A 285 4.15 10.58 -11.33
N LEU A 286 4.70 10.81 -10.13
CA LEU A 286 6.15 10.75 -9.90
C LEU A 286 6.74 9.37 -10.24
N ALA A 287 6.02 8.29 -9.92
CA ALA A 287 6.40 6.92 -10.28
C ALA A 287 6.19 6.57 -11.78
N LEU A 288 5.67 7.50 -12.60
CA LEU A 288 5.52 7.37 -14.06
C LEU A 288 6.47 8.31 -14.83
N ALA A 289 7.29 9.11 -14.14
CA ALA A 289 8.06 10.21 -14.73
C ALA A 289 9.45 9.83 -15.28
N GLY A 290 9.92 8.61 -15.04
CA GLY A 290 11.21 8.15 -15.55
C GLY A 290 11.21 7.81 -17.05
N GLU A 291 12.39 7.59 -17.60
CA GLU A 291 12.55 7.25 -19.02
C GLU A 291 12.01 5.86 -19.36
N ALA A 292 12.22 4.86 -18.48
CA ALA A 292 11.75 3.50 -18.73
C ALA A 292 10.22 3.43 -18.69
N GLU A 293 9.63 4.21 -17.80
CA GLU A 293 8.19 4.41 -17.60
C GLU A 293 7.59 5.11 -18.82
N THR A 294 8.19 6.21 -19.27
CA THR A 294 7.81 6.92 -20.51
C THR A 294 7.89 6.01 -21.74
N ARG A 295 8.94 5.20 -21.87
CA ARG A 295 9.08 4.22 -22.96
C ARG A 295 8.01 3.12 -22.89
N ALA A 296 7.69 2.62 -21.69
CA ALA A 296 6.63 1.63 -21.48
C ALA A 296 5.22 2.20 -21.77
N ARG A 297 4.95 3.45 -21.37
CA ARG A 297 3.72 4.18 -21.69
C ARG A 297 3.53 4.32 -23.20
N ALA A 298 4.55 4.82 -23.91
CA ALA A 298 4.52 5.01 -25.36
C ALA A 298 4.33 3.69 -26.12
N LEU A 299 4.97 2.61 -25.66
CA LEU A 299 4.80 1.26 -26.21
C LEU A 299 3.35 0.77 -26.10
N VAL A 300 2.73 0.90 -24.92
CA VAL A 300 1.34 0.50 -24.68
C VAL A 300 0.35 1.32 -25.52
N LEU A 301 0.52 2.64 -25.58
CA LEU A 301 -0.35 3.53 -26.35
C LEU A 301 -0.19 3.38 -27.87
N ARG A 302 0.94 2.84 -28.35
CA ARG A 302 1.14 2.49 -29.76
C ARG A 302 0.50 1.14 -30.12
N ASP A 303 0.63 0.14 -29.25
CA ASP A 303 0.34 -1.26 -29.59
C ASP A 303 -1.08 -1.70 -29.23
N LEU A 304 -1.65 -1.25 -28.08
CA LEU A 304 -3.02 -1.65 -27.70
C LEU A 304 -4.12 -1.21 -28.69
N PRO A 305 -4.10 0.00 -29.30
CA PRO A 305 -5.13 0.38 -30.28
C PRO A 305 -5.20 -0.53 -31.51
N ARG A 306 -4.11 -1.25 -31.78
CA ARG A 306 -3.91 -2.10 -32.95
C ARG A 306 -3.80 -3.59 -32.59
N LEU A 307 -4.05 -3.97 -31.35
CA LEU A 307 -3.76 -5.31 -30.82
C LEU A 307 -4.41 -6.44 -31.65
N ARG A 308 -5.64 -6.24 -32.15
CA ARG A 308 -6.30 -7.15 -33.11
C ARG A 308 -5.51 -7.42 -34.39
N GLU A 309 -4.75 -6.44 -34.89
CA GLU A 309 -3.96 -6.50 -36.14
C GLU A 309 -2.58 -7.13 -35.95
N LEU A 310 -1.95 -6.92 -34.78
CA LEU A 310 -0.55 -7.29 -34.54
C LEU A 310 -0.26 -8.78 -34.81
N GLY A 311 0.83 -9.02 -35.53
CA GLY A 311 1.40 -10.34 -35.75
C GLY A 311 1.90 -11.02 -34.48
N ALA A 312 2.24 -12.31 -34.55
CA ALA A 312 2.78 -13.05 -33.40
C ALA A 312 4.10 -12.43 -32.90
N ASP A 313 5.03 -12.15 -33.80
CA ASP A 313 6.33 -11.57 -33.47
C ASP A 313 6.23 -10.15 -32.93
N GLU A 314 5.26 -9.36 -33.39
CA GLU A 314 5.00 -8.02 -32.86
C GLU A 314 4.51 -8.10 -31.42
N LEU A 315 3.51 -8.94 -31.15
CA LEU A 315 2.99 -9.16 -29.80
C LEU A 315 4.07 -9.67 -28.85
N SER A 316 4.92 -10.62 -29.29
CA SER A 316 6.02 -11.14 -28.48
C SER A 316 7.14 -10.10 -28.26
N ARG A 317 7.44 -9.24 -29.26
CA ARG A 317 8.33 -8.08 -29.08
C ARG A 317 7.77 -7.08 -28.05
N THR A 318 6.48 -6.78 -28.10
CA THR A 318 5.80 -5.90 -27.13
C THR A 318 5.84 -6.51 -25.73
N ALA A 319 5.53 -7.80 -25.59
CA ALA A 319 5.65 -8.53 -24.33
C ALA A 319 7.07 -8.48 -23.77
N GLN A 320 8.07 -8.74 -24.62
CA GLN A 320 9.49 -8.75 -24.24
C GLN A 320 10.00 -7.39 -23.79
N ALA A 321 9.59 -6.31 -24.45
CA ALA A 321 9.97 -4.94 -24.08
C ALA A 321 9.32 -4.52 -22.75
N LEU A 322 8.03 -4.81 -22.53
CA LEU A 322 7.36 -4.56 -21.25
C LEU A 322 7.93 -5.40 -20.11
N ALA A 323 8.14 -6.70 -20.33
CA ALA A 323 8.66 -7.61 -19.33
C ALA A 323 10.10 -7.29 -18.89
N ARG A 324 10.91 -6.67 -19.75
CA ARG A 324 12.27 -6.19 -19.43
C ARG A 324 12.31 -4.74 -18.89
N GLY A 325 11.34 -3.90 -19.25
CA GLY A 325 11.27 -2.49 -18.88
C GLY A 325 10.48 -2.20 -17.60
N ALA A 326 9.91 -0.99 -17.53
CA ALA A 326 9.03 -0.54 -16.46
C ALA A 326 7.62 -1.14 -16.60
N LEU A 327 7.50 -2.43 -16.29
CA LEU A 327 6.26 -3.20 -16.47
C LEU A 327 5.07 -2.58 -15.74
N ASP A 328 5.25 -2.12 -14.51
CA ASP A 328 4.16 -1.56 -13.69
C ASP A 328 3.58 -0.27 -14.30
N ALA A 329 4.43 0.55 -14.93
CA ALA A 329 3.99 1.71 -15.70
C ALA A 329 3.22 1.31 -16.97
N GLY A 330 3.66 0.25 -17.66
CA GLY A 330 2.93 -0.33 -18.79
C GLY A 330 1.54 -0.86 -18.40
N LEU A 331 1.45 -1.62 -17.30
CA LEU A 331 0.19 -2.16 -16.79
C LEU A 331 -0.76 -1.05 -16.30
N ALA A 332 -0.24 -0.02 -15.62
CA ALA A 332 -1.00 1.17 -15.26
C ALA A 332 -1.52 1.93 -16.51
N THR A 333 -0.73 1.99 -17.58
CA THR A 333 -1.13 2.59 -18.86
C THR A 333 -2.21 1.77 -19.55
N ALA A 334 -2.12 0.44 -19.53
CA ALA A 334 -3.14 -0.45 -20.09
C ALA A 334 -4.48 -0.32 -19.35
N LEU A 335 -4.46 -0.21 -18.00
CA LEU A 335 -5.66 0.10 -17.21
C LEU A 335 -6.23 1.49 -17.53
N ALA A 336 -5.37 2.51 -17.69
CA ALA A 336 -5.81 3.86 -18.05
C ALA A 336 -6.46 3.90 -19.44
N TRP A 337 -5.83 3.25 -20.42
CA TRP A 337 -6.35 3.07 -21.79
C TRP A 337 -7.74 2.42 -21.79
N TYR A 338 -7.90 1.23 -21.21
CA TYR A 338 -9.20 0.55 -21.24
C TYR A 338 -10.27 1.25 -20.39
N ARG A 339 -9.90 2.07 -19.39
CA ARG A 339 -10.84 2.99 -18.70
C ARG A 339 -11.28 4.15 -19.58
N ASP A 340 -10.35 4.82 -20.26
CA ASP A 340 -10.66 5.91 -21.18
C ASP A 340 -11.60 5.43 -22.31
N VAL A 341 -11.36 4.22 -22.85
CA VAL A 341 -12.22 3.59 -23.86
C VAL A 341 -13.61 3.23 -23.29
N LEU A 342 -13.67 2.67 -22.07
CA LEU A 342 -14.94 2.31 -21.42
C LEU A 342 -15.78 3.55 -21.06
N GLU A 343 -15.16 4.60 -20.54
CA GLU A 343 -15.84 5.85 -20.21
C GLU A 343 -16.33 6.56 -21.48
N THR A 344 -15.53 6.57 -22.55
CA THR A 344 -15.96 7.08 -23.87
C THR A 344 -17.11 6.25 -24.46
N ALA A 345 -17.10 4.93 -24.29
CA ALA A 345 -18.17 4.04 -24.76
C ALA A 345 -19.48 4.16 -23.96
N LEU A 346 -19.46 4.74 -22.76
CA LEU A 346 -20.63 4.91 -21.89
C LEU A 346 -21.15 6.36 -21.81
N ALA A 347 -20.25 7.36 -21.91
CA ALA A 347 -20.57 8.78 -21.74
C ALA A 347 -20.25 9.64 -22.98
N GLY A 348 -19.68 9.05 -24.05
CA GLY A 348 -19.27 9.77 -25.26
C GLY A 348 -18.04 10.65 -25.06
N ASP A 349 -17.82 11.57 -26.02
CA ASP A 349 -16.67 12.47 -26.07
C ASP A 349 -16.61 13.54 -24.95
N ALA A 350 -17.55 13.51 -23.98
CA ALA A 350 -17.55 14.40 -22.82
C ALA A 350 -16.62 13.94 -21.67
N ALA A 351 -16.04 12.74 -21.76
CA ALA A 351 -15.16 12.18 -20.73
C ALA A 351 -13.77 12.85 -20.73
N ALA A 352 -13.29 13.27 -19.54
CA ALA A 352 -11.95 13.81 -19.37
C ALA A 352 -10.89 12.69 -19.37
N LEU A 353 -10.37 12.35 -20.56
CA LEU A 353 -9.45 11.23 -20.78
C LEU A 353 -8.16 11.32 -19.95
N ARG A 354 -7.69 10.18 -19.44
CA ARG A 354 -6.37 10.05 -18.80
C ARG A 354 -5.24 10.15 -19.83
N ASN A 355 -5.51 9.81 -21.08
CA ASN A 355 -4.57 9.88 -22.20
C ASN A 355 -5.07 10.83 -23.32
N PRO A 356 -5.04 12.17 -23.15
CA PRO A 356 -5.52 13.10 -24.17
C PRO A 356 -4.84 12.94 -25.54
N ALA A 357 -3.55 12.60 -25.56
CA ALA A 357 -2.78 12.35 -26.78
C ALA A 357 -3.22 11.09 -27.57
N ALA A 358 -4.07 10.24 -26.98
CA ALA A 358 -4.60 9.02 -27.61
C ALA A 358 -6.09 9.13 -27.98
N ALA A 359 -6.68 10.33 -27.92
CA ALA A 359 -8.14 10.52 -28.00
C ALA A 359 -8.82 9.90 -29.24
N ASP A 360 -8.21 9.98 -30.43
CA ASP A 360 -8.79 9.39 -31.65
C ASP A 360 -8.72 7.87 -31.66
N ALA A 361 -7.64 7.30 -31.11
CA ALA A 361 -7.52 5.87 -30.90
C ALA A 361 -8.55 5.38 -29.86
N VAL A 362 -8.75 6.14 -28.77
CA VAL A 362 -9.79 5.89 -27.75
C VAL A 362 -11.19 5.91 -28.38
N ARG A 363 -11.52 6.95 -29.16
CA ARG A 363 -12.78 7.05 -29.92
C ARG A 363 -13.00 5.85 -30.85
N LEU A 364 -11.97 5.46 -31.61
CA LEU A 364 -12.07 4.34 -32.55
C LEU A 364 -12.29 3.01 -31.84
N ALA A 365 -11.60 2.79 -30.70
CA ALA A 365 -11.80 1.61 -29.88
C ALA A 365 -13.19 1.58 -29.22
N ALA A 366 -13.69 2.72 -28.73
CA ALA A 366 -15.00 2.84 -28.10
C ALA A 366 -16.16 2.55 -29.06
N ARG A 367 -16.02 2.87 -30.35
CA ARG A 367 -16.99 2.50 -31.41
C ARG A 367 -16.92 1.01 -31.80
N ARG A 368 -15.86 0.29 -31.42
CA ARG A 368 -15.57 -1.10 -31.84
C ARG A 368 -15.75 -2.14 -30.73
N LEU A 369 -15.60 -1.76 -29.46
CA LEU A 369 -15.55 -2.66 -28.31
C LEU A 369 -16.75 -2.42 -27.40
N SER A 370 -17.48 -3.48 -27.05
CA SER A 370 -18.63 -3.38 -26.16
C SER A 370 -18.19 -3.25 -24.68
N PRO A 371 -18.96 -2.56 -23.81
CA PRO A 371 -18.63 -2.44 -22.39
C PRO A 371 -18.35 -3.79 -21.68
N PRO A 372 -19.08 -4.90 -21.95
CA PRO A 372 -18.74 -6.21 -21.37
C PRO A 372 -17.40 -6.79 -21.85
N ALA A 373 -16.93 -6.44 -23.05
CA ALA A 373 -15.61 -6.83 -23.54
C ALA A 373 -14.50 -6.00 -22.86
N LEU A 374 -14.69 -4.69 -22.76
CA LEU A 374 -13.78 -3.76 -22.08
C LEU A 374 -13.60 -4.10 -20.60
N LEU A 375 -14.68 -4.52 -19.91
CA LEU A 375 -14.61 -5.01 -18.53
C LEU A 375 -13.77 -6.28 -18.40
N ARG A 376 -13.87 -7.24 -19.35
CA ARG A 376 -12.98 -8.43 -19.36
C ARG A 376 -11.53 -8.07 -19.68
N GLN A 377 -11.29 -7.06 -20.51
CA GLN A 377 -9.93 -6.56 -20.76
C GLN A 377 -9.32 -5.93 -19.51
N LEU A 378 -10.09 -5.16 -18.74
CA LEU A 378 -9.69 -4.64 -17.44
C LEU A 378 -9.42 -5.76 -16.40
N GLU A 379 -10.26 -6.80 -16.36
CA GLU A 379 -10.03 -7.99 -15.51
C GLU A 379 -8.73 -8.71 -15.89
N ALA A 380 -8.47 -8.94 -17.19
CA ALA A 380 -7.26 -9.61 -17.66
C ALA A 380 -5.96 -8.86 -17.31
N VAL A 381 -5.96 -7.52 -17.37
CA VAL A 381 -4.82 -6.71 -16.92
C VAL A 381 -4.68 -6.75 -15.39
N TYR A 382 -5.79 -6.66 -14.65
CA TYR A 382 -5.79 -6.70 -13.19
C TYR A 382 -5.31 -8.06 -12.62
N ASP A 383 -5.80 -9.16 -13.15
CA ASP A 383 -5.36 -10.51 -12.77
C ASP A 383 -3.88 -10.73 -13.08
N THR A 384 -3.35 -10.10 -14.13
CA THR A 384 -1.93 -10.12 -14.47
C THR A 384 -1.09 -9.37 -13.43
N ILE A 385 -1.54 -8.21 -12.94
CA ILE A 385 -0.91 -7.52 -11.79
C ILE A 385 -0.92 -8.44 -10.55
N VAL A 386 -2.07 -9.04 -10.22
CA VAL A 386 -2.23 -9.94 -9.06
C VAL A 386 -1.38 -11.21 -9.18
N ALA A 387 -1.11 -11.70 -10.40
CA ALA A 387 -0.18 -12.81 -10.63
C ALA A 387 1.29 -12.39 -10.41
N LEU A 388 1.67 -11.19 -10.85
CA LEU A 388 3.01 -10.64 -10.65
C LEU A 388 3.31 -10.40 -9.16
N GLU A 389 2.34 -9.90 -8.37
CA GLU A 389 2.44 -9.78 -6.90
C GLU A 389 2.63 -11.13 -6.17
N LYS A 390 2.27 -12.23 -6.83
CA LYS A 390 2.47 -13.62 -6.39
C LYS A 390 3.77 -14.24 -6.95
N ASN A 391 4.62 -13.43 -7.59
CA ASN A 391 5.89 -13.80 -8.22
C ASN A 391 5.76 -14.67 -9.50
N ALA A 392 4.69 -14.48 -10.28
CA ALA A 392 4.61 -15.07 -11.62
C ALA A 392 5.75 -14.58 -12.54
N ASN A 393 6.12 -15.40 -13.54
CA ASN A 393 7.16 -15.04 -14.50
C ASN A 393 6.73 -13.83 -15.35
N ARG A 394 7.48 -12.72 -15.27
CA ARG A 394 7.19 -11.45 -15.97
C ARG A 394 6.97 -11.59 -17.47
N MET A 395 7.67 -12.49 -18.15
CA MET A 395 7.53 -12.68 -19.60
C MET A 395 6.20 -13.34 -19.94
N LEU A 396 5.99 -14.54 -19.40
CA LEU A 396 4.79 -15.36 -19.63
C LEU A 396 3.52 -14.61 -19.18
N ALA A 397 3.62 -13.81 -18.11
CA ALA A 397 2.50 -13.03 -17.61
C ALA A 397 2.01 -11.99 -18.62
N VAL A 398 2.92 -11.22 -19.22
CA VAL A 398 2.57 -10.19 -20.20
C VAL A 398 2.15 -10.80 -21.54
N GLU A 399 2.83 -11.85 -21.99
CA GLU A 399 2.48 -12.52 -23.24
C GLU A 399 1.09 -13.17 -23.17
N THR A 400 0.78 -13.89 -22.10
CA THR A 400 -0.57 -14.45 -21.88
C THR A 400 -1.64 -13.37 -21.73
N MET A 401 -1.32 -12.24 -21.07
CA MET A 401 -2.22 -11.08 -20.98
C MET A 401 -2.53 -10.51 -22.37
N LEU A 402 -1.52 -10.20 -23.18
CA LEU A 402 -1.71 -9.63 -24.53
C LEU A 402 -2.45 -10.60 -25.46
N LEU A 403 -2.22 -11.92 -25.33
CA LEU A 403 -2.98 -12.94 -26.07
C LEU A 403 -4.46 -12.98 -25.65
N SER A 404 -4.77 -12.92 -24.34
CA SER A 404 -6.14 -12.86 -23.83
C SER A 404 -6.86 -11.58 -24.29
N LEU A 405 -6.21 -10.42 -24.15
CA LEU A 405 -6.73 -9.14 -24.63
C LEU A 405 -7.05 -9.19 -26.14
N ARG A 406 -6.16 -9.75 -26.96
CA ARG A 406 -6.37 -9.91 -28.42
C ARG A 406 -7.50 -10.88 -28.76
N ALA A 407 -7.70 -11.94 -27.97
CA ALA A 407 -8.82 -12.86 -28.14
C ALA A 407 -10.16 -12.17 -27.89
N ILE A 408 -10.24 -11.34 -26.84
CA ILE A 408 -11.44 -10.56 -26.50
C ILE A 408 -11.78 -9.57 -27.63
N GLU A 409 -10.80 -8.86 -28.22
CA GLU A 409 -11.02 -7.95 -29.37
C GLU A 409 -11.43 -8.65 -30.67
N ARG A 410 -11.15 -9.95 -30.78
CA ARG A 410 -11.56 -10.78 -31.93
C ARG A 410 -12.95 -11.38 -31.73
N GLY A 411 -13.62 -11.11 -30.60
CA GLY A 411 -14.97 -11.60 -30.32
C GLY A 411 -15.00 -13.08 -29.89
N ALA A 412 -13.85 -13.68 -29.58
CA ALA A 412 -13.83 -15.00 -28.98
C ALA A 412 -14.41 -14.92 -27.56
N SER A 413 -15.41 -15.75 -27.26
CA SER A 413 -15.89 -15.98 -25.90
C SER A 413 -15.00 -17.04 -25.24
N PRO A 414 -14.21 -16.72 -24.20
CA PRO A 414 -13.65 -17.73 -23.32
C PRO A 414 -14.81 -18.41 -22.58
N GLY A 415 -14.71 -19.72 -22.37
CA GLY A 415 -15.74 -20.49 -21.66
C GLY A 415 -15.78 -20.17 -20.16
N LEU A 416 -16.47 -19.09 -19.80
CA LEU A 416 -16.76 -18.59 -18.44
C LEU A 416 -15.56 -18.21 -17.53
N ASP A 417 -14.37 -18.81 -17.71
CA ASP A 417 -13.13 -18.36 -17.07
C ASP A 417 -12.31 -17.48 -18.03
N ALA A 418 -12.55 -16.17 -17.99
CA ALA A 418 -11.83 -15.18 -18.80
C ALA A 418 -10.43 -14.80 -18.25
N SER A 419 -10.05 -15.34 -17.08
CA SER A 419 -8.77 -15.07 -16.44
C SER A 419 -7.68 -16.00 -16.96
N PRO A 420 -6.54 -15.49 -17.44
CA PRO A 420 -5.41 -16.32 -17.82
C PRO A 420 -4.74 -17.06 -16.63
N TRP A 421 -5.23 -16.87 -15.40
CA TRP A 421 -4.68 -17.46 -14.18
C TRP A 421 -5.67 -18.30 -13.37
N LYS A 422 -6.95 -18.38 -13.77
CA LYS A 422 -7.93 -19.29 -13.16
C LYS A 422 -7.75 -20.68 -13.77
N SER A 423 -6.86 -21.48 -13.17
CA SER A 423 -6.85 -22.92 -13.43
C SER A 423 -8.12 -23.55 -12.86
N SER A 424 -8.90 -24.22 -13.71
CA SER A 424 -9.95 -25.13 -13.28
C SER A 424 -9.37 -26.18 -12.33
N ARG A 425 -9.96 -26.31 -11.14
CA ARG A 425 -9.60 -27.30 -10.11
C ARG A 425 -10.72 -28.30 -9.91
#